data_AF-A0A0J1DI44-F1
#
_entry.id   AF-A0A0J1DI44-F1
#
_cell.length_a   1.000
_cell.length_b   1.000
_cell.length_c   1.000
_cell.angle_alpha   90.00
_cell.angle_beta   90.00
_cell.angle_gamma   90.00
#
_symmetry.space_group_name_H-M   'P 1'
#
loop_
_entity.id
_entity.type
_entity.pdbx_description
1 polymer ?
#
loop_
_entity_poly.entity_id
_entity_poly.type
_entity_poly.pdbx_seq_one_letter_code
_entity_poly.pdbx_strand_id
1 'polypeptide(L)'
;MNRTLKVITVLGLAAAAATAASVSAHDDGRDDRYGEQLVRLGYKLVPPGVKLNLEGKNRALVGLGSYIVNTSGCIDCHSHPSYAPGGDPFLGQHEVINAPEYLSGGRQFGPTITAPNITPDYAGKPAGLTRQQFIQTLRTGHNPKDPPGEILQVMPWPTFGKKSDVDLAAMYEYLRAIPSLPDNTHPGP
;
A
#
# COMPACT_ATOMS: atom_id res chain seq x y z
N MET A 1 7.26 -70.77 37.48
CA MET A 1 6.67 -70.61 36.14
C MET A 1 6.26 -69.16 35.95
N ASN A 2 7.14 -68.32 35.40
CA ASN A 2 7.05 -67.82 34.02
C ASN A 2 5.72 -67.10 33.72
N ARG A 3 5.69 -65.75 33.68
CA ARG A 3 5.72 -64.99 32.40
C ARG A 3 5.43 -63.47 32.52
N THR A 4 6.38 -62.70 31.99
CA THR A 4 6.26 -61.42 31.23
C THR A 4 5.79 -60.14 31.92
N LEU A 5 6.77 -59.29 32.24
CA LEU A 5 6.66 -57.82 32.16
C LEU A 5 6.34 -57.41 30.72
N LYS A 6 5.32 -56.57 30.52
CA LYS A 6 5.17 -55.75 29.31
C LYS A 6 5.45 -54.30 29.70
N VAL A 7 6.63 -53.82 29.32
CA VAL A 7 6.95 -52.40 29.25
C VAL A 7 6.21 -51.85 28.04
N ILE A 8 5.27 -50.91 28.24
CA ILE A 8 4.69 -50.12 27.16
C ILE A 8 5.08 -48.67 27.41
N THR A 9 6.02 -48.22 26.61
CA THR A 9 6.50 -46.84 26.50
C THR A 9 5.34 -45.96 26.01
N VAL A 10 4.88 -45.03 26.84
CA VAL A 10 3.97 -43.96 26.41
C VAL A 10 4.83 -42.85 25.83
N LEU A 11 4.83 -42.71 24.49
CA LEU A 11 5.39 -41.55 23.80
C LEU A 11 4.63 -40.30 24.26
N GLY A 12 5.32 -39.39 24.94
CA GLY A 12 4.81 -38.06 25.24
C GLY A 12 4.68 -37.24 23.95
N LEU A 13 3.46 -36.84 23.61
CA LEU A 13 3.23 -35.78 22.63
C LEU A 13 3.62 -34.44 23.27
N ALA A 14 4.79 -33.91 22.93
CA ALA A 14 5.14 -32.53 23.21
C ALA A 14 4.35 -31.63 22.26
N ALA A 15 3.23 -31.08 22.72
CA ALA A 15 2.54 -30.01 22.01
C ALA A 15 3.36 -28.73 22.16
N ALA A 16 4.10 -28.37 21.11
CA ALA A 16 4.73 -27.05 21.01
C ALA A 16 3.62 -26.01 20.82
N ALA A 17 3.21 -25.37 21.93
CA ALA A 17 2.37 -24.19 21.88
C ALA A 17 3.19 -23.05 21.26
N ALA A 18 2.97 -22.77 19.97
CA ALA A 18 3.47 -21.57 19.34
C ALA A 18 2.76 -20.38 19.99
N THR A 19 3.49 -19.67 20.86
CA THR A 19 3.05 -18.37 21.37
C THR A 19 2.98 -17.40 20.21
N ALA A 20 1.77 -17.14 19.71
CA ALA A 20 1.52 -15.98 18.86
C ALA A 20 1.82 -14.74 19.71
N ALA A 21 3.01 -14.17 19.51
CA ALA A 21 3.33 -12.85 20.03
C ALA A 21 2.41 -11.85 19.31
N SER A 22 1.31 -11.49 19.95
CA SER A 22 0.53 -10.32 19.59
C SER A 22 1.42 -9.09 19.76
N VAL A 23 1.96 -8.58 18.66
CA VAL A 23 2.53 -7.24 18.61
C VAL A 23 1.39 -6.28 18.90
N SER A 24 1.31 -5.82 20.15
CA SER A 24 0.44 -4.71 20.54
C SER A 24 1.04 -3.45 19.96
N ALA A 25 0.53 -3.01 18.81
CA ALA A 25 0.69 -1.63 18.39
C ALA A 25 -0.02 -0.75 19.43
N HIS A 26 0.61 0.34 19.85
CA HIS A 26 0.01 1.29 20.78
C HIS A 26 -1.32 1.81 20.20
N ASP A 27 -2.36 1.56 20.98
CA ASP A 27 -3.76 1.86 20.74
C ASP A 27 -4.01 3.38 20.85
N ASP A 28 -4.29 4.01 19.72
CA ASP A 28 -4.77 5.38 19.60
C ASP A 28 -6.29 5.41 19.32
N GLY A 29 -7.08 4.67 20.10
CA GLY A 29 -8.46 5.02 20.42
C GLY A 29 -9.45 5.15 19.24
N ARG A 30 -9.15 4.59 18.06
CA ARG A 30 -10.18 4.36 17.05
C ARG A 30 -11.11 3.26 17.58
N ASP A 31 -12.42 3.50 17.55
CA ASP A 31 -13.40 2.40 17.62
C ASP A 31 -12.94 1.35 16.60
N ASP A 32 -12.53 0.20 17.14
CA ASP A 32 -11.99 -0.95 16.44
C ASP A 32 -12.92 -1.39 15.30
N ARG A 33 -14.23 -1.15 15.44
CA ARG A 33 -15.23 -1.39 14.39
C ARG A 33 -15.12 -0.41 13.23
N TYR A 34 -14.80 0.86 13.49
CA TYR A 34 -14.56 1.83 12.43
C TYR A 34 -13.29 1.47 11.65
N GLY A 35 -12.23 1.04 12.36
CA GLY A 35 -11.03 0.49 11.75
C GLY A 35 -11.33 -0.70 10.82
N GLU A 36 -12.07 -1.69 11.31
CA GLU A 36 -12.48 -2.85 10.49
C GLU A 36 -13.33 -2.45 9.27
N GLN A 37 -14.24 -1.49 9.42
CA GLN A 37 -15.07 -1.01 8.32
C GLN A 37 -14.21 -0.38 7.22
N LEU A 38 -13.22 0.44 7.57
CA LEU A 38 -12.29 1.04 6.61
C LEU A 38 -11.45 -0.02 5.90
N VAL A 39 -10.99 -1.06 6.62
CA VAL A 39 -10.26 -2.18 6.00
C VAL A 39 -11.13 -2.90 4.97
N ARG A 40 -12.39 -3.22 5.30
CA ARG A 40 -13.33 -3.87 4.38
C ARG A 40 -13.66 -2.99 3.18
N LEU A 41 -13.86 -1.69 3.40
CA LEU A 41 -14.12 -0.74 2.32
C LEU A 41 -12.91 -0.60 1.40
N GLY A 42 -11.70 -0.52 1.95
CA GLY A 42 -10.49 -0.42 1.13
C GLY A 42 -10.31 -1.59 0.18
N TYR A 43 -10.65 -2.83 0.58
CA TYR A 43 -10.65 -3.96 -0.35
C TYR A 43 -11.69 -3.84 -1.48
N LYS A 44 -12.82 -3.16 -1.24
CA LYS A 44 -13.83 -2.89 -2.27
C LYS A 44 -13.42 -1.77 -3.23
N LEU A 45 -12.53 -0.88 -2.78
CA LEU A 45 -12.03 0.25 -3.56
C LEU A 45 -10.79 -0.10 -4.41
N VAL A 46 -10.27 -1.32 -4.32
CA VAL A 46 -9.21 -1.78 -5.23
C VAL A 46 -9.76 -1.75 -6.65
N PRO A 47 -9.14 -1.01 -7.59
CA PRO A 47 -9.68 -0.92 -8.93
C PRO A 47 -9.78 -2.28 -9.63
N PRO A 48 -10.86 -2.54 -10.38
CA PRO A 48 -10.96 -3.75 -11.20
C PRO A 48 -9.74 -3.89 -12.11
N GLY A 49 -9.12 -5.07 -12.11
CA GLY A 49 -7.88 -5.34 -12.87
C GLY A 49 -6.59 -5.21 -12.07
N VAL A 50 -6.59 -4.52 -10.93
CA VAL A 50 -5.45 -4.45 -10.00
C VAL A 50 -5.44 -5.72 -9.12
N LYS A 51 -4.47 -6.60 -9.36
CA LYS A 51 -4.32 -7.87 -8.63
C LYS A 51 -3.38 -7.69 -7.43
N LEU A 52 -3.92 -7.78 -6.22
CA LEU A 52 -3.11 -7.67 -5.00
C LEU A 52 -2.31 -8.94 -4.71
N ASN A 53 -1.01 -8.78 -4.45
CA ASN A 53 -0.15 -9.78 -3.83
C ASN A 53 -0.15 -9.60 -2.30
N LEU A 54 -0.88 -10.47 -1.59
CA LEU A 54 -1.01 -10.41 -0.12
C LEU A 54 0.01 -11.29 0.62
N GLU A 55 0.88 -12.00 -0.09
CA GLU A 55 1.86 -12.89 0.53
C GLU A 55 2.85 -12.09 1.39
N GLY A 56 3.01 -12.54 2.64
CA GLY A 56 3.89 -11.92 3.62
C GLY A 56 3.50 -10.50 4.06
N LYS A 57 2.26 -10.06 3.77
CA LYS A 57 1.79 -8.69 4.06
C LYS A 57 0.71 -8.66 5.13
N ASN A 58 0.68 -7.57 5.89
CA ASN A 58 -0.38 -7.36 6.87
C ASN A 58 -1.69 -6.96 6.16
N ARG A 59 -2.67 -7.87 6.14
CA ARG A 59 -3.95 -7.67 5.43
C ARG A 59 -4.75 -6.46 5.94
N ALA A 60 -4.73 -6.19 7.24
CA ALA A 60 -5.41 -5.02 7.79
C ALA A 60 -4.78 -3.73 7.27
N LEU A 61 -3.44 -3.65 7.25
CA LEU A 61 -2.72 -2.51 6.68
C LEU A 61 -2.93 -2.38 5.17
N VAL A 62 -2.97 -3.49 4.42
CA VAL A 62 -3.27 -3.45 2.98
C VAL A 62 -4.68 -2.89 2.73
N GLY A 63 -5.69 -3.37 3.47
CA GLY A 63 -7.06 -2.87 3.32
C GLY A 63 -7.17 -1.39 3.69
N LEU A 64 -6.65 -0.98 4.86
CA LEU A 64 -6.66 0.43 5.28
C LEU A 64 -5.87 1.31 4.30
N GLY A 65 -4.72 0.84 3.80
CA GLY A 65 -3.90 1.54 2.84
C GLY A 65 -4.61 1.73 1.50
N SER A 66 -5.32 0.69 1.04
CA SER A 66 -6.17 0.77 -0.16
C SER A 66 -7.25 1.84 0.00
N TYR A 67 -7.92 1.86 1.16
CA TYR A 67 -8.90 2.91 1.44
C TYR A 67 -8.27 4.29 1.31
N ILE A 68 -7.16 4.54 2.02
CA ILE A 68 -6.52 5.86 2.02
C ILE A 68 -6.05 6.25 0.61
N VAL A 69 -5.35 5.37 -0.10
CA VAL A 69 -4.77 5.68 -1.42
C VAL A 69 -5.86 5.93 -2.46
N ASN A 70 -6.92 5.12 -2.48
CA ASN A 70 -7.99 5.24 -3.47
C ASN A 70 -9.00 6.36 -3.16
N THR A 71 -9.03 6.91 -1.94
CA THR A 71 -9.92 8.05 -1.61
C THR A 71 -9.19 9.38 -1.46
N SER A 72 -7.87 9.43 -1.66
CA SER A 72 -7.06 10.64 -1.43
C SER A 72 -6.45 11.23 -2.71
N GLY A 73 -6.99 10.91 -3.88
CA GLY A 73 -6.56 11.50 -5.15
C GLY A 73 -5.17 11.06 -5.63
N CYS A 74 -4.65 9.93 -5.16
CA CYS A 74 -3.32 9.46 -5.57
C CYS A 74 -3.25 9.21 -7.08
N ILE A 75 -4.33 8.70 -7.67
CA ILE A 75 -4.42 8.40 -9.11
C ILE A 75 -4.42 9.65 -9.98
N ASP A 76 -4.84 10.81 -9.45
CA ASP A 76 -4.99 12.05 -10.22
C ASP A 76 -3.63 12.53 -10.78
N CYS A 77 -2.56 12.21 -10.06
CA CYS A 77 -1.18 12.50 -10.43
C CYS A 77 -0.41 11.24 -10.79
N HIS A 78 -0.55 10.17 -10.00
CA HIS A 78 0.27 8.97 -10.21
C HIS A 78 -0.33 8.00 -11.21
N SER A 79 -1.40 8.32 -11.94
CA SER A 79 -1.92 7.48 -13.02
C SER A 79 -2.24 8.35 -14.22
N HIS A 80 -1.62 8.10 -15.37
CA HIS A 80 -1.88 8.88 -16.57
C HIS A 80 -2.08 7.98 -17.81
N PRO A 81 -3.19 8.11 -18.55
CA PRO A 81 -4.44 8.73 -18.12
C PRO A 81 -5.00 8.00 -16.89
N SER A 82 -5.61 8.73 -15.95
CA SER A 82 -6.13 8.16 -14.70
C SER A 82 -7.32 7.22 -14.93
N TYR A 83 -8.12 7.51 -15.96
CA TYR A 83 -9.32 6.75 -16.34
C TYR A 83 -9.13 6.05 -17.68
N ALA A 84 -9.76 4.88 -17.82
CA ALA A 84 -9.79 4.15 -19.07
C ALA A 84 -10.65 4.91 -20.10
N PRO A 85 -10.46 4.68 -21.42
CA PRO A 85 -11.32 5.25 -22.45
C PRO A 85 -12.81 4.96 -22.18
N GLY A 86 -13.63 6.01 -22.12
CA GLY A 86 -15.06 5.89 -21.80
C GLY A 86 -15.39 5.73 -20.30
N GLY A 87 -14.38 5.87 -19.43
CA GLY A 87 -14.50 5.75 -17.97
C GLY A 87 -14.24 7.04 -17.18
N ASP A 88 -14.25 8.21 -17.83
CA ASP A 88 -13.90 9.48 -17.20
C ASP A 88 -15.13 10.15 -16.53
N PRO A 89 -15.20 10.18 -15.19
CA PRO A 89 -16.34 10.77 -14.49
C PRO A 89 -16.44 12.29 -14.69
N PHE A 90 -15.34 12.99 -15.03
CA PHE A 90 -15.38 14.43 -15.33
C PHE A 90 -16.06 14.73 -16.68
N LEU A 91 -16.27 13.71 -17.50
CA LEU A 91 -17.09 13.77 -18.72
C LEU A 91 -18.51 13.23 -18.48
N GLY A 92 -18.89 12.94 -17.23
CA GLY A 92 -20.20 12.37 -16.86
C GLY A 92 -20.32 10.87 -17.12
N GLN A 93 -19.21 10.16 -17.35
CA GLN A 93 -19.18 8.72 -17.59
C GLN A 93 -19.15 7.95 -16.26
N HIS A 94 -19.43 6.64 -16.31
CA HIS A 94 -19.20 5.79 -15.15
C HIS A 94 -17.68 5.67 -14.92
N GLU A 95 -17.24 5.87 -13.68
CA GLU A 95 -15.82 5.79 -13.35
C GLU A 95 -15.24 4.41 -13.68
N VAL A 96 -14.18 4.40 -14.49
CA VAL A 96 -13.34 3.22 -14.71
C VAL A 96 -11.89 3.65 -14.64
N ILE A 97 -11.22 3.31 -13.55
CA ILE A 97 -9.78 3.56 -13.39
C ILE A 97 -8.99 2.79 -14.46
N ASN A 98 -7.98 3.45 -15.02
CA ASN A 98 -7.05 2.83 -15.97
C ASN A 98 -6.10 1.87 -15.24
N ALA A 99 -6.56 0.66 -14.92
CA ALA A 99 -5.77 -0.33 -14.19
C ALA A 99 -4.37 -0.63 -14.79
N PRO A 100 -4.18 -0.67 -16.13
CA PRO A 100 -2.85 -0.76 -16.74
C PRO A 100 -1.86 0.35 -16.35
N GLU A 101 -2.33 1.55 -16.04
CA GLU A 101 -1.52 2.71 -15.63
C GLU A 101 -1.70 3.06 -14.15
N TYR A 102 -2.24 2.13 -13.36
CA TYR A 102 -2.57 2.40 -11.97
C TYR A 102 -1.29 2.64 -11.15
N LEU A 103 -1.14 3.88 -10.72
CA LEU A 103 -0.02 4.38 -9.90
C LEU A 103 1.37 4.32 -10.59
N SER A 104 1.41 4.14 -11.93
CA SER A 104 2.63 4.09 -12.77
C SER A 104 3.25 5.47 -13.07
N GLY A 105 2.63 6.56 -12.61
CA GLY A 105 3.08 7.94 -12.83
C GLY A 105 2.58 8.53 -14.15
N GLY A 106 3.35 9.48 -14.68
CA GLY A 106 3.19 10.01 -16.04
C GLY A 106 2.45 11.35 -16.15
N ARG A 107 1.79 11.83 -15.09
CA ARG A 107 1.14 13.14 -15.10
C ARG A 107 2.17 14.28 -15.13
N GLN A 108 2.08 15.16 -16.12
CA GLN A 108 2.97 16.30 -16.30
C GLN A 108 2.40 17.58 -15.67
N PHE A 109 3.28 18.33 -15.00
CA PHE A 109 3.00 19.62 -14.38
C PHE A 109 4.00 20.65 -14.91
N GLY A 110 3.56 21.40 -15.91
CA GLY A 110 4.46 22.27 -16.66
C GLY A 110 5.53 21.46 -17.42
N PRO A 111 6.65 22.10 -17.80
CA PRO A 111 7.60 21.50 -18.74
C PRO A 111 8.56 20.48 -18.13
N THR A 112 8.71 20.44 -16.80
CA THR A 112 9.82 19.73 -16.14
C THR A 112 9.41 18.78 -15.03
N ILE A 113 8.19 18.86 -14.51
CA ILE A 113 7.74 18.02 -13.40
C ILE A 113 6.82 16.95 -13.94
N THR A 114 7.18 15.69 -13.74
CA THR A 114 6.32 14.54 -14.04
C THR A 114 6.13 13.73 -12.76
N ALA A 115 4.89 13.39 -12.43
CA ALA A 115 4.59 12.54 -11.29
C ALA A 115 5.25 11.16 -11.47
N PRO A 116 6.02 10.69 -10.48
CA PRO A 116 6.77 9.44 -10.61
C PRO A 116 5.86 8.23 -10.49
N ASN A 117 6.38 7.09 -10.96
CA ASN A 117 5.84 5.77 -10.65
C ASN A 117 6.00 5.48 -9.14
N ILE A 118 4.89 5.13 -8.47
CA ILE A 118 4.88 4.76 -7.05
C ILE A 118 4.51 3.31 -6.81
N THR A 119 4.35 2.51 -7.88
CA THR A 119 4.26 1.05 -7.78
C THR A 119 5.54 0.47 -7.16
N PRO A 120 5.50 -0.76 -6.62
CA PRO A 120 6.67 -1.34 -6.01
C PRO A 120 7.70 -1.73 -7.07
N ASP A 121 8.98 -1.55 -6.76
CA ASP A 121 10.07 -2.13 -7.56
C ASP A 121 10.12 -3.67 -7.41
N TYR A 122 11.07 -4.32 -8.08
CA TYR A 122 11.28 -5.78 -7.98
C TYR A 122 11.62 -6.28 -6.57
N ALA A 123 12.11 -5.40 -5.69
CA ALA A 123 12.35 -5.70 -4.28
C ALA A 123 11.13 -5.44 -3.39
N GLY A 124 9.99 -5.05 -3.98
CA GLY A 124 8.77 -4.75 -3.27
C GLY A 124 8.80 -3.40 -2.55
N LYS A 125 9.53 -2.40 -3.07
CA LYS A 125 9.61 -1.03 -2.50
C LYS A 125 8.83 -0.03 -3.37
N PRO A 126 7.73 0.56 -2.88
CA PRO A 126 6.99 1.63 -3.55
C PRO A 126 7.90 2.80 -3.92
N ALA A 127 7.86 3.23 -5.18
CA ALA A 127 8.76 4.26 -5.72
C ALA A 127 10.26 3.96 -5.48
N GLY A 128 10.63 2.70 -5.23
CA GLY A 128 11.97 2.28 -4.80
C GLY A 128 12.41 2.81 -3.43
N LEU A 129 11.47 3.19 -2.55
CA LEU A 129 11.74 3.70 -1.21
C LEU A 129 11.52 2.63 -0.13
N THR A 130 12.40 2.61 0.87
CA THR A 130 12.10 1.88 2.12
C THR A 130 10.92 2.53 2.85
N ARG A 131 10.26 1.80 3.77
CA ARG A 131 9.14 2.34 4.55
C ARG A 131 9.51 3.64 5.27
N GLN A 132 10.71 3.69 5.86
CA GLN A 132 11.20 4.88 6.55
C GLN A 132 11.39 6.05 5.60
N GLN A 133 12.00 5.82 4.43
CA GLN A 133 12.18 6.86 3.41
C GLN A 133 10.85 7.37 2.89
N PHE A 134 9.91 6.46 2.58
CA PHE A 134 8.56 6.82 2.14
C PHE A 134 7.84 7.71 3.14
N ILE A 135 7.84 7.32 4.42
CA ILE A 135 7.24 8.11 5.50
C ILE A 135 7.91 9.47 5.61
N GLN A 136 9.25 9.51 5.61
CA GLN A 136 10.00 10.76 5.69
C GLN A 136 9.64 11.70 4.54
N THR A 137 9.59 11.19 3.30
CA THR A 137 9.20 11.97 2.12
C THR A 137 7.79 12.55 2.25
N LEU A 138 6.83 11.78 2.76
CA LEU A 138 5.48 12.30 3.00
C LEU A 138 5.43 13.33 4.14
N ARG A 139 6.29 13.21 5.15
CA ARG A 139 6.33 14.15 6.29
C ARG A 139 7.00 15.48 5.93
N THR A 140 8.01 15.45 5.06
CA THR A 140 8.89 16.62 4.84
C THR A 140 8.89 17.16 3.42
N GLY A 141 8.35 16.41 2.45
CA GLY A 141 8.44 16.75 1.04
C GLY A 141 9.83 16.54 0.44
N HIS A 142 10.80 16.00 1.19
CA HIS A 142 12.13 15.68 0.68
C HIS A 142 12.22 14.20 0.30
N ASN A 143 12.40 13.94 -1.00
CA ASN A 143 12.64 12.62 -1.52
C ASN A 143 14.16 12.34 -1.53
N PRO A 144 14.65 11.24 -0.93
CA PRO A 144 16.07 10.92 -0.93
C PRO A 144 16.65 10.61 -2.32
N LYS A 145 15.80 10.45 -3.34
CA LYS A 145 16.22 10.28 -4.74
C LYS A 145 16.42 11.62 -5.47
N ASP A 146 15.89 12.71 -4.93
CA ASP A 146 16.01 14.04 -5.53
C ASP A 146 17.32 14.70 -5.04
N PRO A 147 17.86 15.68 -5.77
CA PRO A 147 19.01 16.47 -5.32
C PRO A 147 18.81 17.07 -3.91
N PRO A 148 19.87 17.15 -3.08
CA PRO A 148 19.76 17.70 -1.74
C PRO A 148 19.15 19.11 -1.71
N GLY A 149 18.12 19.30 -0.88
CA GLY A 149 17.42 20.57 -0.73
C GLY A 149 16.22 20.75 -1.66
N GLU A 150 16.03 19.89 -2.65
CA GLU A 150 14.81 19.89 -3.45
C GLU A 150 13.61 19.42 -2.63
N ILE A 151 12.46 20.05 -2.89
CA ILE A 151 11.21 19.77 -2.21
C ILE A 151 10.12 19.55 -3.24
N LEU A 152 9.29 18.54 -3.02
CA LEU A 152 8.18 18.17 -3.90
C LEU A 152 7.19 19.35 -4.02
N GLN A 153 7.24 20.05 -5.16
CA GLN A 153 6.45 21.26 -5.41
C GLN A 153 4.96 20.96 -5.66
N VAL A 154 4.67 19.82 -6.27
CA VAL A 154 3.31 19.47 -6.73
C VAL A 154 2.63 18.49 -5.79
N MET A 155 3.38 17.48 -5.30
CA MET A 155 2.80 16.48 -4.41
C MET A 155 2.33 17.15 -3.11
N PRO A 156 1.08 16.96 -2.67
CA PRO A 156 0.55 17.63 -1.48
C PRO A 156 1.02 16.94 -0.18
N TRP A 157 2.34 16.78 -0.05
CA TRP A 157 3.01 16.19 1.12
C TRP A 157 2.61 16.87 2.45
N PRO A 158 2.33 18.19 2.57
CA PRO A 158 1.92 18.76 3.86
C PRO A 158 0.57 18.21 4.36
N THR A 159 -0.28 17.71 3.47
CA THR A 159 -1.56 17.07 3.83
C THR A 159 -1.34 15.62 4.22
N PHE A 160 -0.58 14.87 3.41
CA PHE A 160 -0.26 13.47 3.71
C PHE A 160 0.59 13.33 4.98
N GLY A 161 1.53 14.25 5.19
CA GLY A 161 2.40 14.35 6.34
C GLY A 161 1.70 14.67 7.66
N LYS A 162 0.36 14.81 7.69
CA LYS A 162 -0.45 14.92 8.92
C LYS A 162 -1.12 13.60 9.32
N LYS A 163 -1.10 12.58 8.46
CA LYS A 163 -1.71 11.27 8.75
C LYS A 163 -1.00 10.58 9.94
N SER A 164 -1.66 9.64 10.61
CA SER A 164 -0.98 8.88 11.67
C SER A 164 0.13 7.98 11.10
N ASP A 165 1.05 7.53 11.94
CA ASP A 165 2.10 6.60 11.48
C ASP A 165 1.52 5.27 11.00
N VAL A 166 0.38 4.84 11.56
CA VAL A 166 -0.37 3.66 11.10
C VAL A 166 -0.94 3.88 9.71
N ASP A 167 -1.56 5.05 9.45
CA ASP A 167 -2.10 5.38 8.13
C ASP A 167 -0.98 5.43 7.07
N LEU A 168 0.17 6.03 7.39
CA LEU A 168 1.33 6.05 6.48
C LEU A 168 1.93 4.65 6.29
N ALA A 169 1.94 3.82 7.34
CA ALA A 169 2.33 2.40 7.23
C ALA A 169 1.40 1.65 6.29
N ALA A 170 0.10 1.87 6.43
CA ALA A 170 -0.94 1.22 5.66
C ALA A 170 -0.82 1.59 4.18
N MET A 171 -0.64 2.88 3.87
CA MET A 171 -0.37 3.35 2.51
C MET A 171 0.84 2.62 1.90
N TYR A 172 1.96 2.54 2.63
CA TYR A 172 3.15 1.82 2.16
C TYR A 172 2.87 0.32 1.92
N GLU A 173 2.20 -0.35 2.87
CA GLU A 173 1.90 -1.77 2.76
C GLU A 173 0.94 -2.10 1.61
N TYR A 174 -0.03 -1.22 1.33
CA TYR A 174 -0.89 -1.32 0.16
C TYR A 174 -0.11 -1.16 -1.15
N LEU A 175 0.74 -0.13 -1.27
CA LEU A 175 1.58 0.05 -2.45
C LEU A 175 2.57 -1.12 -2.65
N ARG A 176 2.96 -1.83 -1.59
CA ARG A 176 3.72 -3.09 -1.74
C ARG A 176 2.90 -4.23 -2.30
N ALA A 177 1.58 -4.19 -2.12
CA ALA A 177 0.66 -5.25 -2.52
C ALA A 177 0.17 -5.12 -3.95
N ILE A 178 0.23 -3.94 -4.58
CA ILE A 178 -0.20 -3.76 -5.98
C ILE A 178 0.85 -4.31 -6.97
N PRO A 179 0.49 -4.53 -8.24
CA PRO A 179 1.44 -4.94 -9.26
C PRO A 179 2.59 -3.95 -9.41
N SER A 180 3.80 -4.47 -9.64
CA SER A 180 4.94 -3.69 -10.12
C SER A 180 4.71 -3.35 -11.58
N LEU A 181 4.71 -2.06 -11.92
CA LEU A 181 4.58 -1.59 -13.29
C LEU A 181 5.85 -0.84 -13.70
N PRO A 182 6.26 -0.89 -14.98
CA PRO A 182 7.29 0.00 -15.48
C PRO A 182 6.82 1.46 -15.40
N ASP A 183 7.75 2.40 -15.55
CA ASP A 183 7.39 3.81 -15.70
C ASP A 183 6.47 3.99 -16.91
N ASN A 184 5.47 4.85 -16.74
CA ASN A 184 4.51 5.16 -17.77
C ASN A 184 5.19 5.66 -19.06
N THR A 185 4.92 4.99 -20.18
CA THR A 185 5.53 5.31 -21.49
C THR A 185 4.82 6.41 -22.26
N HIS A 186 3.71 6.92 -21.72
CA HIS A 186 2.85 7.92 -22.35
C HIS A 186 2.57 9.08 -21.40
N PRO A 187 3.58 9.80 -20.89
CA PRO A 187 3.35 10.92 -19.99
C PRO A 187 2.59 12.06 -20.70
N GLY A 188 1.77 12.78 -19.94
CA GLY A 188 0.94 13.85 -20.48
C GLY A 188 0.28 14.72 -19.40
N PRO A 189 -0.37 15.83 -19.82
CA PRO A 189 -0.93 16.84 -18.93
C PRO A 189 -2.20 16.41 -18.19
#